data_AF-A0A7V4SUW9-F1
#
_entry.id   AF-A0A7V4SUW9-F1
#
_cell.length_a   1.000
_cell.length_b   1.000
_cell.length_c   1.000
_cell.angle_alpha   90.00
_cell.angle_beta   90.00
_cell.angle_gamma   90.00
#
_symmetry.space_group_name_H-M   'P 1'
#
loop_
_entity.id
_entity.type
_entity.pdbx_description
1 polymer ?
#
loop_
_entity_poly.entity_id
_entity_poly.type
_entity_poly.pdbx_seq_one_letter_code
_entity_poly.pdbx_strand_id
1 'polypeptide(L)'
;MQTASMVFIVLALALVGSVAQAQSPAAATEQPTCPPETSMGLSVPALIGAGPAPELANLTGAEFDRAYIQKMYQLNTNMAALATIGIEQTTDKNLKDLSGKIRYEKTKQNEVYAMLYRDMGLGKIPVDYSKVQTIVDSLVNYTGTDFNVQYARVMTGLLTQTRDAAQLAMSRATNPRLRDQAHIEARAAQNEINALQRWIGQETTFVTPLPAAPAPAGAGPSEPKPAQAPCP
;
A
#
# COMPACT_ATOMS: atom_id res chain seq x y z
N MET A 1 8.28 -13.22 -36.24
CA MET A 1 9.61 -12.62 -35.98
C MET A 1 9.46 -11.68 -34.81
N GLN A 2 10.17 -11.98 -33.72
CA GLN A 2 10.27 -11.19 -32.49
C GLN A 2 11.00 -9.87 -32.76
N THR A 3 10.69 -8.84 -31.99
CA THR A 3 11.71 -8.05 -31.28
C THR A 3 11.08 -7.40 -30.05
N ALA A 4 11.39 -7.97 -28.90
CA ALA A 4 11.30 -7.32 -27.60
C ALA A 4 12.40 -6.26 -27.52
N SER A 5 12.09 -5.08 -26.99
CA SER A 5 13.10 -4.11 -26.56
C SER A 5 13.00 -3.93 -25.05
N MET A 6 13.65 -4.86 -24.36
CA MET A 6 14.25 -4.61 -23.04
C MET A 6 15.37 -3.59 -23.21
N VAL A 7 15.37 -2.54 -22.39
CA VAL A 7 16.60 -1.81 -22.03
C VAL A 7 16.61 -1.65 -20.52
N PHE A 8 17.22 -2.62 -19.86
CA PHE A 8 17.83 -2.47 -18.54
C PHE A 8 19.20 -1.83 -18.73
N ILE A 9 19.53 -0.80 -17.93
CA ILE A 9 20.87 -0.39 -17.47
C ILE A 9 20.64 0.86 -16.61
N VAL A 10 21.01 0.85 -15.31
CA VAL A 10 22.05 1.73 -14.74
C VAL A 10 22.64 1.04 -13.49
N LEU A 11 23.94 1.15 -13.41
CA LEU A 11 24.92 0.47 -12.59
C LEU A 11 25.34 1.33 -11.37
N ALA A 12 25.75 0.65 -10.29
CA ALA A 12 26.88 0.94 -9.41
C ALA A 12 26.84 1.99 -8.24
N LEU A 13 27.11 1.42 -7.05
CA LEU A 13 28.00 1.84 -5.93
C LEU A 13 27.78 3.15 -5.15
N ALA A 14 27.58 3.00 -3.83
CA ALA A 14 28.59 3.38 -2.82
C ALA A 14 28.23 2.86 -1.41
N LEU A 15 29.15 2.08 -0.82
CA LEU A 15 29.25 1.78 0.62
C LEU A 15 29.88 2.98 1.35
N VAL A 16 29.32 3.41 2.49
CA VAL A 16 30.07 3.93 3.64
C VAL A 16 29.30 3.61 4.92
N GLY A 17 29.94 2.90 5.85
CA GLY A 17 29.40 2.60 7.18
C GLY A 17 29.75 3.67 8.23
N SER A 18 29.11 3.59 9.40
CA SER A 18 29.63 4.05 10.70
C SER A 18 28.78 3.47 11.84
N VAL A 19 29.42 3.41 13.00
CA VAL A 19 29.26 2.42 14.07
C VAL A 19 28.36 2.92 15.21
N ALA A 20 27.91 1.96 16.01
CA ALA A 20 27.05 2.01 17.19
C ALA A 20 27.31 3.12 18.24
N GLN A 21 26.25 3.43 19.01
CA GLN A 21 26.39 3.61 20.46
C GLN A 21 25.13 3.11 21.19
N ALA A 22 25.33 2.08 22.02
CA ALA A 22 24.36 1.53 22.96
C ALA A 22 24.40 2.30 24.27
N GLN A 23 23.23 2.56 24.86
CA GLN A 23 23.06 2.85 26.30
C GLN A 23 21.63 2.46 26.71
N SER A 24 21.53 1.47 27.60
CA SER A 24 20.35 1.06 28.37
C SER A 24 20.64 1.35 29.86
N PRO A 25 19.73 1.15 30.84
CA PRO A 25 18.26 1.16 30.84
C PRO A 25 17.69 2.11 31.93
N ALA A 26 16.38 2.38 31.95
CA ALA A 26 15.71 2.89 33.15
C ALA A 26 14.29 2.34 33.31
N ALA A 27 14.14 1.55 34.38
CA ALA A 27 12.99 1.28 35.23
C ALA A 27 11.60 1.03 34.60
N ALA A 28 11.17 -0.22 34.75
CA ALA A 28 9.79 -0.68 34.63
C ALA A 28 8.86 0.06 35.60
N THR A 29 7.66 0.41 35.12
CA THR A 29 6.47 0.51 35.96
C THR A 29 5.44 -0.41 35.32
N GLU A 30 5.12 -1.50 36.03
CA GLU A 30 4.11 -2.47 35.64
C GLU A 30 2.74 -1.80 35.63
N GLN A 31 2.06 -1.83 34.48
CA GLN A 31 0.64 -1.52 34.37
C GLN A 31 -0.04 -2.67 33.60
N PRO A 32 -1.23 -3.14 34.02
CA PRO A 32 -1.77 -4.43 33.56
C PRO A 32 -2.01 -4.45 32.05
N THR A 33 -1.35 -5.40 31.39
CA THR A 33 -1.48 -5.74 29.98
C THR A 33 -2.88 -6.28 29.68
N CYS A 34 -3.75 -5.46 29.10
CA CYS A 34 -4.64 -5.97 28.06
C CYS A 34 -3.74 -6.28 26.85
N PRO A 35 -3.76 -7.50 26.28
CA PRO A 35 -2.96 -7.78 25.09
C PRO A 35 -3.41 -6.80 23.99
N PRO A 36 -2.50 -6.03 23.37
CA PRO A 36 -2.86 -5.25 22.20
C PRO A 36 -3.31 -6.24 21.12
N GLU A 37 -4.40 -5.89 20.43
CA GLU A 37 -4.77 -6.54 19.17
C GLU A 37 -3.51 -6.70 18.33
N THR A 38 -3.28 -7.92 17.85
CA THR A 38 -2.26 -8.23 16.86
C THR A 38 -2.53 -7.35 15.64
N SER A 39 -2.00 -6.14 15.67
CA SER A 39 -1.83 -5.29 14.50
C SER A 39 -0.94 -6.10 13.60
N MET A 40 -1.55 -6.78 12.62
CA MET A 40 -0.84 -7.25 11.44
C MET A 40 -0.28 -5.98 10.83
N GLY A 41 0.96 -5.66 11.20
CA GLY A 41 1.71 -4.51 10.75
C GLY A 41 1.82 -4.60 9.24
N LEU A 42 0.82 -4.05 8.56
CA LEU A 42 0.84 -3.72 7.15
C LEU A 42 1.86 -2.61 7.02
N SER A 43 3.15 -2.98 6.99
CA SER A 43 4.23 -2.07 6.69
C SER A 43 4.04 -1.61 5.24
N VAL A 44 3.36 -0.47 5.11
CA VAL A 44 3.29 0.28 3.85
C VAL A 44 4.74 0.65 3.52
N PRO A 45 5.20 0.51 2.26
CA PRO A 45 6.50 1.02 1.88
C PRO A 45 6.66 2.47 2.33
N ALA A 46 7.76 2.81 3.01
CA ALA A 46 8.05 4.16 3.51
C ALA A 46 7.92 5.26 2.43
N LEU A 47 8.04 4.84 1.17
CA LEU A 47 7.83 5.60 -0.06
C LEU A 47 6.47 6.31 -0.16
N ILE A 48 5.46 5.79 0.51
CA ILE A 48 4.10 6.35 0.48
C ILE A 48 4.00 7.57 1.41
N GLY A 49 4.96 7.80 2.31
CA GLY A 49 4.90 8.89 3.30
C GLY A 49 3.96 8.55 4.45
N ALA A 50 4.40 8.83 5.68
CA ALA A 50 3.62 8.56 6.88
C ALA A 50 2.74 9.77 7.24
N GLY A 51 1.45 9.54 7.44
CA GLY A 51 0.55 10.48 8.12
C GLY A 51 -0.10 11.57 7.24
N PRO A 52 -0.95 12.41 7.86
CA PRO A 52 -1.76 13.41 7.16
C PRO A 52 -0.86 14.41 6.43
N ALA A 53 -1.15 14.65 5.15
CA ALA A 53 -0.40 15.50 4.21
C ALA A 53 0.32 16.68 4.89
N PRO A 54 1.60 16.54 5.30
CA PRO A 54 2.28 17.53 6.14
C PRO A 54 2.41 18.88 5.45
N GLU A 55 2.48 18.88 4.12
CA GLU A 55 2.48 20.08 3.28
C GLU A 55 1.20 20.91 3.38
N LEU A 56 0.09 20.33 3.88
CA LEU A 56 -1.18 21.03 4.08
C LEU A 56 -1.37 21.50 5.53
N ALA A 57 -0.57 21.01 6.47
CA ALA A 57 -0.83 21.13 7.91
C ALA A 57 -0.80 22.57 8.43
N ASN A 58 -0.05 23.46 7.79
CA ASN A 58 0.12 24.86 8.22
C ASN A 58 -0.50 25.87 7.24
N LEU A 59 -1.14 25.41 6.17
CA LEU A 59 -1.75 26.29 5.17
C LEU A 59 -3.20 26.63 5.56
N THR A 60 -3.63 27.84 5.20
CA THR A 60 -5.02 28.30 5.39
C THR A 60 -5.51 29.09 4.17
N GLY A 61 -6.81 29.36 4.09
CA GLY A 61 -7.37 30.23 3.06
C GLY A 61 -7.21 29.70 1.63
N ALA A 62 -7.07 30.62 0.68
CA ALA A 62 -6.90 30.29 -0.73
C ALA A 62 -5.60 29.52 -1.03
N GLU A 63 -4.57 29.69 -0.21
CA GLU A 63 -3.31 28.93 -0.33
C GLU A 63 -3.51 27.46 0.04
N PHE A 64 -4.28 27.20 1.10
CA PHE A 64 -4.71 25.86 1.44
C PHE A 64 -5.52 25.22 0.30
N ASP A 65 -6.53 25.93 -0.23
CA ASP A 65 -7.39 25.42 -1.30
C ASP A 65 -6.54 25.04 -2.53
N ARG A 66 -5.60 25.91 -2.92
CA ARG A 66 -4.67 25.65 -4.03
C ARG A 66 -3.80 24.42 -3.76
N ALA A 67 -3.14 24.35 -2.61
CA ALA A 67 -2.23 23.27 -2.27
C ALA A 67 -2.96 21.93 -2.15
N TYR A 68 -4.17 21.94 -1.56
CA TYR A 68 -5.02 20.77 -1.46
C TYR A 68 -5.42 20.25 -2.85
N ILE A 69 -5.89 21.12 -3.75
CA ILE A 69 -6.23 20.72 -5.12
C ILE A 69 -5.01 20.08 -5.83
N GLN A 70 -3.84 20.70 -5.74
CA GLN A 70 -2.61 20.17 -6.34
C GLN A 70 -2.23 18.80 -5.76
N LYS A 71 -2.30 18.65 -4.43
CA LYS A 71 -2.01 17.39 -3.75
C LYS A 71 -2.96 16.29 -4.17
N MET A 72 -4.26 16.55 -4.13
CA MET A 72 -5.28 15.56 -4.51
C MET A 72 -5.17 15.17 -5.98
N TYR A 73 -4.93 16.15 -6.86
CA TYR A 73 -4.73 15.89 -8.28
C TYR A 73 -3.53 14.97 -8.53
N GLN A 74 -2.41 15.21 -7.84
CA GLN A 74 -1.24 14.35 -7.91
C GLN A 74 -1.51 12.93 -7.36
N LEU A 75 -2.15 12.82 -6.19
CA LEU A 75 -2.48 11.52 -5.59
C LEU A 75 -3.38 10.69 -6.51
N ASN A 76 -4.42 11.29 -7.06
CA ASN A 76 -5.34 10.64 -8.00
C ASN A 76 -4.64 10.25 -9.30
N THR A 77 -3.70 11.07 -9.79
CA THR A 77 -2.87 10.70 -10.95
C THR A 77 -2.01 9.48 -10.66
N ASN A 78 -1.36 9.43 -9.50
CA ASN A 78 -0.56 8.28 -9.07
C ASN A 78 -1.41 7.01 -8.96
N MET A 79 -2.59 7.11 -8.34
CA MET A 79 -3.52 5.98 -8.18
C MET A 79 -4.08 5.52 -9.52
N ALA A 80 -4.43 6.42 -10.45
CA ALA A 80 -4.92 6.04 -11.77
C ALA A 80 -3.84 5.32 -12.60
N ALA A 81 -2.60 5.80 -12.53
CA ALA A 81 -1.45 5.14 -13.17
C ALA A 81 -1.18 3.77 -12.55
N LEU A 82 -1.11 3.69 -11.21
CA LEU A 82 -0.93 2.43 -10.50
C LEU A 82 -2.05 1.43 -10.82
N ALA A 83 -3.30 1.89 -10.84
CA ALA A 83 -4.44 1.05 -11.18
C ALA A 83 -4.38 0.51 -12.62
N THR A 84 -3.74 1.22 -13.55
CA THR A 84 -3.48 0.71 -14.90
C THR A 84 -2.54 -0.51 -14.84
N ILE A 85 -1.47 -0.43 -14.05
CA ILE A 85 -0.57 -1.57 -13.79
C ILE A 85 -1.33 -2.72 -13.12
N GLY A 86 -2.22 -2.40 -12.17
CA GLY A 86 -3.09 -3.38 -11.53
C GLY A 86 -3.96 -4.16 -12.51
N ILE A 87 -4.59 -3.47 -13.48
CA ILE A 87 -5.39 -4.11 -14.53
C ILE A 87 -4.55 -5.05 -15.39
N GLU A 88 -3.33 -4.64 -15.73
CA GLU A 88 -2.44 -5.36 -16.64
C GLU A 88 -1.77 -6.57 -15.99
N GLN A 89 -1.23 -6.39 -14.79
CA GLN A 89 -0.28 -7.33 -14.18
C GLN A 89 -0.89 -8.22 -13.10
N THR A 90 -2.01 -7.82 -12.48
CA THR A 90 -2.62 -8.72 -11.49
C THR A 90 -3.11 -10.00 -12.14
N THR A 91 -3.11 -11.10 -11.40
CA THR A 91 -3.67 -12.38 -11.88
C THR A 91 -5.10 -12.60 -11.41
N ASP A 92 -5.50 -11.92 -10.32
CA ASP A 92 -6.84 -12.05 -9.73
C ASP A 92 -7.88 -11.17 -10.45
N LYS A 93 -9.00 -11.78 -10.86
CA LYS A 93 -10.06 -11.08 -11.60
C LYS A 93 -10.72 -9.99 -10.75
N ASN A 94 -10.98 -10.24 -9.47
CA ASN A 94 -11.66 -9.27 -8.61
C ASN A 94 -10.79 -8.05 -8.38
N LEU A 95 -9.48 -8.25 -8.23
CA LEU A 95 -8.50 -7.18 -8.10
C LEU A 95 -8.35 -6.38 -9.41
N LYS A 96 -8.42 -7.01 -10.59
CA LYS A 96 -8.52 -6.30 -11.88
C LYS A 96 -9.75 -5.40 -11.95
N ASP A 97 -10.92 -5.95 -11.62
CA ASP A 97 -12.18 -5.22 -11.67
C ASP A 97 -12.16 -4.02 -10.69
N LEU A 98 -11.64 -4.24 -9.47
CA LEU A 98 -11.46 -3.17 -8.48
C LEU A 98 -10.46 -2.11 -8.98
N SER A 99 -9.38 -2.51 -9.63
CA SER A 99 -8.41 -1.59 -10.23
C SER A 99 -9.04 -0.75 -11.35
N GLY A 100 -9.86 -1.35 -12.21
CA GLY A 100 -10.65 -0.65 -13.23
C GLY A 100 -11.56 0.41 -12.63
N LYS A 101 -12.25 0.07 -11.54
CA LYS A 101 -13.12 1.01 -10.81
C LYS A 101 -12.33 2.18 -10.20
N ILE A 102 -11.25 1.89 -9.48
CA ILE A 102 -10.39 2.92 -8.86
C ILE A 102 -9.85 3.87 -9.93
N ARG A 103 -9.30 3.33 -11.03
CA ARG A 103 -8.78 4.14 -12.15
C ARG A 103 -9.84 5.10 -12.68
N TYR A 104 -11.05 4.60 -12.92
CA TYR A 104 -12.16 5.40 -13.42
C TYR A 104 -12.55 6.52 -12.45
N GLU A 105 -12.74 6.20 -11.18
CA GLU A 105 -13.13 7.17 -10.15
C GLU A 105 -12.06 8.26 -9.97
N LYS A 106 -10.78 7.89 -9.86
CA LYS A 106 -9.67 8.86 -9.69
C LYS A 106 -9.50 9.78 -10.90
N THR A 107 -9.72 9.24 -12.10
CA THR A 107 -9.70 10.06 -13.33
C THR A 107 -10.81 11.10 -13.32
N LYS A 108 -12.05 10.70 -12.97
CA LYS A 108 -13.17 11.65 -12.86
C LYS A 108 -12.97 12.71 -11.78
N GLN A 109 -12.44 12.32 -10.62
CA GLN A 109 -12.15 13.27 -9.54
C GLN A 109 -11.08 14.29 -9.97
N ASN A 110 -10.10 13.88 -10.77
CA ASN A 110 -9.13 14.80 -11.37
C ASN A 110 -9.74 15.83 -12.31
N GLU A 111 -10.75 15.45 -13.10
CA GLU A 111 -11.47 16.43 -13.94
C GLU A 111 -12.12 17.53 -13.08
N VAL A 112 -12.68 17.15 -11.92
CA VAL A 112 -13.26 18.11 -10.97
C VAL A 112 -12.18 19.02 -10.38
N TYR A 113 -11.06 18.47 -9.91
CA TYR A 113 -9.96 19.28 -9.37
C TYR A 113 -9.36 20.22 -10.42
N ALA A 114 -9.18 19.77 -11.67
CA ALA A 114 -8.71 20.62 -12.77
C ALA A 114 -9.70 21.75 -13.12
N MET A 115 -11.01 21.49 -13.00
CA MET A 115 -12.03 22.54 -13.13
C MET A 115 -11.93 23.54 -11.97
N LEU A 116 -11.93 23.07 -10.71
CA LEU A 116 -11.85 23.95 -9.55
C LEU A 116 -10.58 24.81 -9.54
N TYR A 117 -9.45 24.25 -9.99
CA TYR A 117 -8.19 24.99 -10.14
C TYR A 117 -8.30 26.11 -11.18
N ARG A 118 -8.95 25.83 -12.32
CA ARG A 118 -9.21 26.84 -13.36
C ARG A 118 -10.18 27.92 -12.89
N ASP A 119 -11.20 27.55 -12.12
CA ASP A 119 -12.16 28.50 -11.53
C ASP A 119 -11.47 29.47 -10.56
N MET A 120 -10.33 29.09 -9.97
CA MET A 120 -9.48 29.98 -9.17
C MET A 120 -8.60 30.93 -10.01
N GLY A 121 -8.77 30.94 -11.34
CA GLY A 121 -7.91 31.70 -12.27
C GLY A 121 -6.53 31.11 -12.46
N LEU A 122 -6.31 29.86 -12.05
CA LEU A 122 -5.04 29.16 -12.21
C LEU A 122 -5.05 28.35 -13.51
N GLY A 123 -3.87 28.13 -14.10
CA GLY A 123 -3.73 27.44 -15.38
C GLY A 123 -3.89 25.91 -15.28
N LYS A 124 -2.95 25.18 -15.87
CA LYS A 124 -2.89 23.72 -15.72
C LYS A 124 -2.25 23.34 -14.40
N ILE A 125 -2.74 22.28 -13.77
CA ILE A 125 -2.10 21.70 -12.59
C ILE A 125 -0.83 20.98 -13.05
N PRO A 126 0.36 21.31 -12.51
CA PRO A 126 1.57 20.56 -12.81
C PRO A 126 1.49 19.15 -12.21
N VAL A 127 2.00 18.15 -12.94
CA VAL A 127 2.08 16.76 -12.50
C VAL A 127 3.53 16.34 -12.42
N ASP A 128 3.90 15.76 -11.29
CA ASP A 128 5.18 15.12 -11.07
C ASP A 128 5.09 13.61 -11.36
N TYR A 129 5.56 13.22 -12.54
CA TYR A 129 5.56 11.82 -12.97
C TYR A 129 6.67 10.99 -12.32
N SER A 130 7.66 11.61 -11.66
CA SER A 130 8.75 10.86 -11.01
C SER A 130 8.23 9.96 -9.88
N LYS A 131 7.24 10.45 -9.11
CA LYS A 131 6.59 9.66 -8.05
C LYS A 131 5.83 8.45 -8.58
N VAL A 132 5.21 8.59 -9.75
CA VAL A 132 4.56 7.45 -10.42
C VAL A 132 5.60 6.38 -10.71
N GLN A 133 6.72 6.78 -11.32
CA GLN A 133 7.80 5.86 -11.66
C GLN A 133 8.38 5.16 -10.42
N THR A 134 8.62 5.89 -9.33
CA THR A 134 9.14 5.27 -8.09
C THR A 134 8.18 4.23 -7.52
N ILE A 135 6.87 4.45 -7.62
CA ILE A 135 5.86 3.47 -7.20
C ILE A 135 5.91 2.24 -8.13
N VAL A 136 6.01 2.43 -9.44
CA VAL A 136 6.14 1.32 -10.41
C VAL A 136 7.40 0.50 -10.14
N ASP A 137 8.54 1.18 -9.95
CA ASP A 137 9.83 0.55 -9.70
C ASP A 137 9.81 -0.26 -8.39
N SER A 138 9.03 0.17 -7.40
CA SER A 138 8.84 -0.59 -6.16
C SER A 138 8.09 -1.92 -6.36
N LEU A 139 7.32 -2.05 -7.45
CA LEU A 139 6.50 -3.22 -7.73
C LEU A 139 7.13 -4.19 -8.75
N VAL A 140 8.13 -3.76 -9.51
CA VAL A 140 8.68 -4.49 -10.67
C VAL A 140 9.27 -5.87 -10.33
N ASN A 141 9.70 -6.07 -9.08
CA ASN A 141 10.33 -7.31 -8.63
C ASN A 141 9.33 -8.35 -8.11
N TYR A 142 8.04 -8.00 -8.03
CA TYR A 142 7.00 -8.91 -7.57
C TYR A 142 6.25 -9.51 -8.76
N THR A 143 5.84 -10.77 -8.65
CA THR A 143 5.04 -11.46 -9.68
C THR A 143 3.92 -12.28 -9.04
N GLY A 144 2.90 -12.65 -9.82
CA GLY A 144 1.81 -13.51 -9.37
C GLY A 144 1.08 -12.97 -8.14
N THR A 145 0.83 -13.83 -7.15
CA THR A 145 0.13 -13.44 -5.91
C THR A 145 0.90 -12.41 -5.09
N ASP A 146 2.24 -12.48 -5.06
CA ASP A 146 3.05 -11.49 -4.35
C ASP A 146 2.88 -10.10 -4.96
N PHE A 147 2.84 -10.00 -6.29
CA PHE A 147 2.52 -8.75 -6.98
C PHE A 147 1.14 -8.23 -6.55
N ASN A 148 0.10 -9.08 -6.58
CA ASN A 148 -1.26 -8.69 -6.21
C ASN A 148 -1.32 -8.10 -4.79
N VAL A 149 -0.65 -8.75 -3.83
CA VAL A 149 -0.61 -8.30 -2.43
C VAL A 149 0.13 -6.97 -2.29
N GLN A 150 1.30 -6.83 -2.92
CA GLN A 150 2.08 -5.58 -2.83
C GLN A 150 1.36 -4.41 -3.52
N TYR A 151 0.78 -4.66 -4.70
CA TYR A 151 -0.08 -3.70 -5.39
C TYR A 151 -1.24 -3.24 -4.47
N ALA A 152 -1.98 -4.17 -3.87
CA ALA A 152 -3.12 -3.85 -3.01
C ALA A 152 -2.69 -3.05 -1.77
N ARG A 153 -1.53 -3.35 -1.19
CA ARG A 153 -0.95 -2.60 -0.05
C ARG A 153 -0.57 -1.18 -0.45
N VAL A 154 0.13 -1.02 -1.57
CA VAL A 154 0.53 0.30 -2.08
C VAL A 154 -0.70 1.15 -2.38
N MET A 155 -1.69 0.59 -3.09
CA MET A 155 -2.95 1.29 -3.39
C MET A 155 -3.67 1.70 -2.11
N THR A 156 -3.75 0.82 -1.11
CA THR A 156 -4.36 1.13 0.20
C THR A 156 -3.65 2.29 0.89
N GLY A 157 -2.32 2.36 0.81
CA GLY A 157 -1.54 3.47 1.37
C GLY A 157 -1.83 4.82 0.71
N LEU A 158 -1.94 4.85 -0.63
CA LEU A 158 -2.31 6.06 -1.38
C LEU A 158 -3.75 6.52 -1.08
N LEU A 159 -4.69 5.57 -0.98
CA LEU A 159 -6.06 5.87 -0.62
C LEU A 159 -6.18 6.40 0.82
N THR A 160 -5.34 5.92 1.73
CA THR A 160 -5.29 6.41 3.11
C THR A 160 -4.85 7.87 3.14
N GLN A 161 -3.78 8.23 2.41
CA GLN A 161 -3.39 9.64 2.26
C GLN A 161 -4.47 10.51 1.65
N THR A 162 -5.17 9.99 0.64
CA THR A 162 -6.28 10.66 -0.04
C THR A 162 -7.40 10.98 0.96
N ARG A 163 -7.80 9.99 1.76
CA ARG A 163 -8.80 10.15 2.81
C ARG A 163 -8.37 11.19 3.84
N ASP A 164 -7.14 11.09 4.35
CA ASP A 164 -6.66 11.95 5.42
C ASP A 164 -6.52 13.42 4.95
N ALA A 165 -6.03 13.63 3.72
CA ALA A 165 -6.01 14.96 3.10
C ALA A 165 -7.42 15.51 2.89
N ALA A 166 -8.38 14.67 2.46
CA ALA A 166 -9.76 15.07 2.28
C ALA A 166 -10.45 15.45 3.59
N GLN A 167 -10.21 14.70 4.68
CA GLN A 167 -10.71 15.06 6.01
C GLN A 167 -10.19 16.44 6.46
N LEU A 168 -8.93 16.76 6.16
CA LEU A 168 -8.38 18.08 6.42
C LEU A 168 -9.13 19.16 5.65
N ALA A 169 -9.39 18.94 4.36
CA ALA A 169 -10.07 19.91 3.51
C ALA A 169 -11.54 20.14 3.90
N MET A 170 -12.25 19.14 4.42
CA MET A 170 -13.62 19.36 4.93
C MET A 170 -13.69 20.48 5.97
N SER A 171 -12.67 20.59 6.83
CA SER A 171 -12.63 21.59 7.91
C SER A 171 -11.94 22.89 7.53
N ARG A 172 -11.03 22.87 6.55
CA ARG A 172 -10.14 24.01 6.25
C ARG A 172 -10.39 24.68 4.91
N ALA A 173 -10.97 23.97 3.94
CA ALA A 173 -11.16 24.54 2.63
C ALA A 173 -12.15 25.71 2.68
N THR A 174 -11.78 26.81 2.03
CA THR A 174 -12.62 28.02 2.01
C THR A 174 -13.66 27.96 0.90
N ASN A 175 -13.36 27.26 -0.20
CA ASN A 175 -14.29 27.01 -1.28
C ASN A 175 -15.31 25.91 -0.90
N PRO A 176 -16.64 26.21 -0.86
CA PRO A 176 -17.65 25.22 -0.53
C PRO A 176 -17.66 24.00 -1.47
N ARG A 177 -17.47 24.21 -2.78
CA ARG A 177 -17.41 23.11 -3.76
C ARG A 177 -16.22 22.20 -3.50
N LEU A 178 -15.12 22.74 -2.99
CA LEU A 178 -13.94 21.97 -2.63
C LEU A 178 -14.17 21.12 -1.37
N ARG A 179 -14.93 21.64 -0.39
CA ARG A 179 -15.36 20.86 0.78
C ARG A 179 -16.30 19.72 0.38
N ASP A 180 -17.27 19.98 -0.48
CA ASP A 180 -18.18 18.94 -0.99
C ASP A 180 -17.41 17.84 -1.73
N GLN A 181 -16.46 18.24 -2.59
CA GLN A 181 -15.58 17.30 -3.26
C GLN A 181 -14.74 16.49 -2.26
N ALA A 182 -14.22 17.11 -1.21
CA ALA A 182 -13.47 16.42 -0.16
C ALA A 182 -14.35 15.38 0.58
N HIS A 183 -15.62 15.69 0.85
CA HIS A 183 -16.57 14.72 1.41
C HIS A 183 -16.76 13.49 0.51
N ILE A 184 -16.95 13.72 -0.79
CA ILE A 184 -17.09 12.65 -1.79
C ILE A 184 -15.83 11.79 -1.82
N GLU A 185 -14.66 12.45 -1.86
CA GLU A 185 -13.36 11.82 -1.95
C GLU A 185 -13.05 10.94 -0.74
N ALA A 186 -13.23 11.44 0.48
CA ALA A 186 -12.95 10.66 1.68
C ALA A 186 -13.85 9.42 1.77
N ARG A 187 -15.12 9.54 1.36
CA ARG A 187 -16.05 8.41 1.33
C ARG A 187 -15.65 7.38 0.28
N ALA A 188 -15.31 7.82 -0.93
CA ALA A 188 -14.82 6.95 -1.99
C ALA A 188 -13.56 6.20 -1.55
N ALA A 189 -12.55 6.94 -1.05
CA ALA A 189 -11.30 6.38 -0.57
C ALA A 189 -11.52 5.35 0.55
N GLN A 190 -12.38 5.63 1.53
CA GLN A 190 -12.69 4.68 2.59
C GLN A 190 -13.37 3.40 2.06
N ASN A 191 -14.28 3.52 1.10
CA ASN A 191 -14.92 2.35 0.48
C ASN A 191 -13.92 1.49 -0.30
N GLU A 192 -12.99 2.11 -1.02
CA GLU A 192 -11.93 1.44 -1.77
C GLU A 192 -10.91 0.78 -0.83
N ILE A 193 -10.51 1.44 0.26
CA ILE A 193 -9.68 0.86 1.32
C ILE A 193 -10.35 -0.40 1.88
N ASN A 194 -11.63 -0.31 2.24
CA ASN A 194 -12.37 -1.44 2.79
C ASN A 194 -12.44 -2.61 1.79
N ALA A 195 -12.58 -2.32 0.49
CA ALA A 195 -12.59 -3.33 -0.55
C ALA A 195 -11.22 -4.03 -0.69
N LEU A 196 -10.13 -3.27 -0.72
CA LEU A 196 -8.76 -3.81 -0.80
C LEU A 196 -8.40 -4.61 0.46
N GLN A 197 -8.73 -4.11 1.65
CA GLN A 197 -8.46 -4.82 2.90
C GLN A 197 -9.24 -6.14 3.01
N ARG A 198 -10.49 -6.18 2.56
CA ARG A 198 -11.26 -7.44 2.47
C ARG A 198 -10.60 -8.40 1.49
N TRP A 199 -10.16 -7.91 0.33
CA TRP A 199 -9.46 -8.73 -0.65
C TRP A 199 -8.14 -9.31 -0.08
N ILE A 200 -7.32 -8.48 0.57
CA ILE A 200 -6.08 -8.93 1.25
C ILE A 200 -6.41 -9.95 2.35
N GLY A 201 -7.46 -9.71 3.13
CA GLY A 201 -7.89 -10.62 4.20
C GLY A 201 -8.30 -11.99 3.67
N GLN A 202 -9.03 -12.03 2.56
CA GLN A 202 -9.39 -13.28 1.87
C GLN A 202 -8.15 -14.01 1.33
N GLU A 203 -7.26 -13.30 0.65
CA GLU A 203 -6.06 -13.91 0.07
C GLU A 203 -5.14 -14.48 1.16
N THR A 204 -4.91 -13.75 2.25
CA THR A 204 -4.05 -14.19 3.36
C THR A 204 -4.61 -15.36 4.16
N THR A 205 -5.93 -15.60 4.14
CA THR A 205 -6.50 -16.81 4.78
C THR A 205 -6.20 -18.07 3.98
N PHE A 206 -6.08 -17.98 2.65
CA PHE A 206 -5.73 -19.11 1.78
C PHE A 206 -4.23 -19.45 1.78
N VAL A 207 -3.35 -18.52 2.16
CA VAL A 207 -1.89 -18.72 2.23
C VAL A 207 -1.42 -19.19 3.62
N THR A 208 -2.32 -19.61 4.51
CA THR A 208 -1.89 -20.26 5.76
C THR A 208 -1.07 -21.50 5.39
N PRO A 209 0.20 -21.64 5.83
CA PRO A 209 0.93 -22.89 5.63
C PRO A 209 0.08 -23.98 6.26
N LEU A 210 -0.24 -25.02 5.48
CA LEU A 210 -0.79 -26.25 6.03
C LEU A 210 0.06 -26.58 7.28
N PRO A 211 -0.51 -26.76 8.48
CA PRO A 211 0.28 -27.25 9.60
C PRO A 211 0.97 -28.51 9.10
N ALA A 212 2.30 -28.56 9.26
CA ALA A 212 3.13 -29.67 8.82
C ALA A 212 2.39 -30.97 9.12
N ALA A 213 2.17 -31.78 8.08
CA ALA A 213 1.50 -33.06 8.22
C ALA A 213 2.10 -33.77 9.44
N PRO A 214 1.28 -34.34 10.33
CA PRO A 214 1.81 -35.07 11.48
C PRO A 214 2.82 -36.09 10.96
N ALA A 215 4.00 -36.10 11.57
CA ALA A 215 5.07 -37.02 11.24
C ALA A 215 4.48 -38.45 11.10
N PRO A 216 4.91 -39.24 10.11
CA PRO A 216 4.43 -40.61 9.99
C PRO A 216 4.64 -41.32 11.33
N ALA A 217 3.57 -41.93 11.83
CA ALA A 217 3.56 -42.65 13.09
C ALA A 217 4.79 -43.55 13.18
N GLY A 218 5.71 -43.20 14.08
CA GLY A 218 6.88 -44.00 14.38
C GLY A 218 6.42 -45.38 14.78
N ALA A 219 6.85 -46.37 14.00
CA ALA A 219 6.76 -47.77 14.32
C ALA A 219 7.22 -48.01 15.76
N GLY A 220 6.50 -48.88 16.47
CA GLY A 220 6.73 -49.19 17.88
C GLY A 220 8.14 -49.69 18.19
N PRO A 221 8.48 -49.80 19.49
CA PRO A 221 9.78 -50.26 19.93
C PRO A 221 10.05 -51.67 19.42
N SER A 222 11.13 -51.81 18.66
CA SER A 222 11.63 -53.10 18.18
C SER A 222 12.13 -53.94 19.35
N GLU A 223 11.57 -55.14 19.45
CA GLU A 223 11.91 -56.22 20.37
C GLU A 223 13.40 -56.62 20.26
N PRO A 224 14.10 -56.92 21.36
CA PRO A 224 15.49 -57.34 21.31
C PRO A 224 15.63 -58.81 20.84
N LYS A 225 16.48 -58.99 19.82
CA LYS A 225 16.95 -60.25 19.24
C LYS A 225 17.46 -61.27 20.30
N PRO A 226 16.96 -62.53 20.32
CA PRO A 226 17.61 -63.61 21.04
C PRO A 226 18.74 -64.25 20.22
N ALA A 227 19.79 -64.66 20.94
CA ALA A 227 20.99 -65.33 20.43
C ALA A 227 20.72 -66.75 19.89
N GLN A 228 21.66 -67.23 19.07
CA GLN A 228 21.54 -68.40 18.19
C GLN A 228 21.97 -69.74 18.85
N ALA A 229 21.24 -70.81 18.47
CA ALA A 229 21.63 -72.24 18.30
C ALA A 229 21.90 -73.12 19.55
N PRO A 230 21.87 -74.49 19.47
CA PRO A 230 21.76 -75.36 18.28
C PRO A 230 20.70 -76.50 18.35
N CYS A 231 20.52 -77.18 17.21
CA CYS A 231 19.69 -78.40 17.03
C CYS A 231 20.39 -79.66 17.59
N PRO A 232 19.63 -80.70 17.92
CA PRO A 232 20.01 -82.10 17.69
C PRO A 232 19.46 -82.65 16.36
#